data_AF-A0A0G4LDX7-F1
#
_entry.id   AF-A0A0G4LDX7-F1
#
_cell.length_a   1.000
_cell.length_b   1.000
_cell.length_c   1.000
_cell.angle_alpha   90.00
_cell.angle_beta   90.00
_cell.angle_gamma   90.00
#
_symmetry.space_group_name_H-M   'P 1'
#
loop_
_entity.id
_entity.type
_entity.pdbx_description
1 polymer ?
#
loop_
_entity_poly.entity_id
_entity_poly.type
_entity_poly.pdbx_seq_one_letter_code
_entity_poly.pdbx_strand_id
1 'polypeptide(L)'
;MAKLSGVPHYPPPAGPFYTASDQLVGVLRKLIHTWDIDCALCRLHYKAPDTTTHRLENCDCLDESSDARCWLTMFKSYHASCNGKGSRCSECLFPSTLCLRTVYREDMDEEYGHEKEARENWGVIYMEAQCDWVKVIQRFVSGCMVVGGCLERCGGISVLGSAALDHMGWQDWQGLRENGPNHIQCWLQEMDEISGLRCPRLLKLFWFLAHVAACVVR
;
A
#
# COMPACT_ATOMS: atom_id res chain seq x y z
N MET A 1 2.22 -26.90 -46.06
CA MET A 1 1.88 -27.43 -44.73
C MET A 1 3.03 -27.12 -43.78
N ALA A 2 2.96 -26.01 -43.05
CA ALA A 2 4.00 -25.58 -42.13
C ALA A 2 3.66 -26.07 -40.72
N LYS A 3 4.58 -26.82 -40.10
CA LYS A 3 4.53 -27.19 -38.68
C LYS A 3 4.77 -25.93 -37.85
N LEU A 4 3.77 -25.50 -37.09
CA LEU A 4 3.94 -24.46 -36.08
C LEU A 4 4.75 -25.05 -34.92
N SER A 5 5.89 -24.40 -34.70
CA SER A 5 6.88 -24.61 -33.66
C SER A 5 6.28 -24.61 -32.26
N GLY A 6 6.74 -25.55 -31.44
CA GLY A 6 6.40 -25.66 -30.02
C GLY A 6 6.68 -24.36 -29.28
N VAL A 7 5.69 -23.95 -28.49
CA VAL A 7 5.84 -22.91 -27.47
C VAL A 7 6.87 -23.43 -26.45
N PRO A 8 7.95 -22.68 -26.15
CA PRO A 8 8.88 -23.08 -25.10
C PRO A 8 8.13 -23.06 -23.76
N HIS A 9 7.88 -24.24 -23.18
CA HIS A 9 7.52 -24.37 -21.79
C HIS A 9 8.74 -23.99 -20.95
N TYR A 10 8.81 -22.72 -20.56
CA TYR A 10 9.72 -22.32 -19.48
C TYR A 10 9.20 -22.94 -18.17
N PRO A 11 10.01 -23.71 -17.43
CA PRO A 11 9.61 -24.08 -16.07
C PRO A 11 9.46 -22.81 -15.24
N PRO A 12 8.42 -22.70 -14.39
CA PRO A 12 8.26 -21.54 -13.53
C PRO A 12 9.50 -21.38 -12.63
N PRO A 13 10.02 -20.14 -12.45
CA PRO A 13 11.27 -19.93 -11.74
C PRO A 13 11.13 -20.24 -10.24
N ALA A 14 12.15 -20.91 -9.70
CA ALA A 14 12.26 -21.33 -8.31
C ALA A 14 12.38 -20.13 -7.33
N GLY A 15 11.28 -19.82 -6.67
CA GLY A 15 11.18 -19.00 -5.46
C GLY A 15 9.91 -19.43 -4.70
N PRO A 16 9.75 -19.10 -3.42
CA PRO A 16 8.51 -19.40 -2.71
C PRO A 16 7.37 -18.65 -3.41
N PHE A 17 6.47 -19.40 -4.06
CA PHE A 17 5.27 -18.84 -4.66
C PHE A 17 4.29 -18.54 -3.52
N TYR A 18 4.17 -17.26 -3.18
CA TYR A 18 3.09 -16.80 -2.33
C TYR A 18 1.76 -16.92 -3.08
N THR A 19 0.76 -17.40 -2.38
CA THR A 19 -0.63 -17.65 -2.77
C THR A 19 -1.55 -16.87 -1.84
N ALA A 20 -2.84 -16.78 -2.19
CA ALA A 20 -3.85 -16.15 -1.33
C ALA A 20 -3.96 -16.83 0.05
N SER A 21 -3.66 -18.13 0.12
CA SER A 21 -3.74 -18.93 1.35
C SER A 21 -2.55 -18.77 2.29
N ASP A 22 -1.47 -18.10 1.86
CA ASP A 22 -0.31 -17.90 2.71
C ASP A 22 -0.61 -16.95 3.87
N GLN A 23 -0.16 -17.33 5.08
CA GLN A 23 -0.44 -16.57 6.30
C GLN A 23 0.00 -15.11 6.19
N LEU A 24 1.18 -14.84 5.62
CA LEU A 24 1.69 -13.48 5.42
C LEU A 24 0.74 -12.65 4.53
N VAL A 25 0.23 -13.25 3.45
CA VAL A 25 -0.70 -12.60 2.53
C VAL A 25 -2.00 -12.28 3.26
N GLY A 26 -2.56 -13.24 4.01
CA GLY A 26 -3.74 -13.01 4.84
C GLY A 26 -3.57 -11.87 5.86
N VAL A 27 -2.42 -11.79 6.54
CA VAL A 27 -2.14 -10.70 7.48
C VAL A 27 -2.02 -9.36 6.74
N LEU A 28 -1.31 -9.31 5.61
CA LEU A 28 -1.17 -8.09 4.80
C LEU A 28 -2.52 -7.60 4.27
N ARG A 29 -3.37 -8.49 3.74
CA ARG A 29 -4.74 -8.15 3.29
C ARG A 29 -5.56 -7.57 4.43
N LYS A 30 -5.55 -8.23 5.60
CA LYS A 30 -6.27 -7.76 6.79
C LYS A 30 -5.78 -6.39 7.26
N LEU A 31 -4.47 -6.15 7.24
CA LEU A 31 -3.91 -4.83 7.58
C LEU A 31 -4.34 -3.76 6.59
N ILE A 32 -4.25 -4.01 5.29
CA ILE A 32 -4.68 -3.05 4.27
C ILE A 32 -6.16 -2.73 4.45
N HIS A 33 -7.01 -3.74 4.62
CA HIS A 33 -8.44 -3.56 4.84
C HIS A 33 -8.75 -2.78 6.14
N THR A 34 -8.00 -3.03 7.22
CA THR A 34 -8.14 -2.29 8.49
C THR A 34 -7.88 -0.78 8.32
N TRP A 35 -7.06 -0.42 7.33
CA TRP A 35 -6.68 0.95 7.03
C TRP A 35 -7.37 1.50 5.77
N ASP A 36 -8.33 0.77 5.20
CA ASP A 36 -9.16 1.22 4.08
C ASP A 36 -10.21 2.23 4.56
N ILE A 37 -9.71 3.42 4.87
CA ILE A 37 -10.44 4.55 5.43
C ILE A 37 -10.04 5.82 4.70
N ASP A 38 -10.97 6.76 4.59
CA ASP A 38 -10.75 7.98 3.82
C ASP A 38 -9.81 8.98 4.51
N CYS A 39 -9.77 9.00 5.85
CA CYS A 39 -8.87 9.86 6.63
C CYS A 39 -8.05 9.10 7.66
N ALA A 40 -6.80 8.78 7.29
CA ALA A 40 -5.84 8.14 8.18
C ALA A 40 -5.50 9.00 9.42
N LEU A 41 -5.50 10.33 9.32
CA LEU A 41 -5.20 11.22 10.45
C LEU A 41 -6.24 11.08 11.57
N CYS A 42 -7.52 11.19 11.23
CA CYS A 42 -8.59 11.06 12.23
C CYS A 42 -8.55 9.68 12.90
N ARG A 43 -8.31 8.61 12.13
CA ARG A 43 -8.15 7.27 12.69
C ARG A 43 -6.99 7.16 13.66
N LEU A 44 -5.84 7.73 13.33
CA LEU A 44 -4.64 7.68 14.17
C LEU A 44 -4.82 8.51 15.45
N HIS A 45 -5.50 9.65 15.41
CA HIS A 45 -5.78 10.49 16.58
C HIS A 45 -6.88 9.92 17.49
N TYR A 46 -8.04 9.62 16.92
CA TYR A 46 -9.24 9.31 17.68
C TYR A 46 -9.43 7.82 17.94
N LYS A 47 -8.61 6.96 17.33
CA LYS A 47 -8.63 5.49 17.47
C LYS A 47 -9.98 4.83 17.14
N ALA A 48 -10.93 5.57 16.56
CA ALA A 48 -12.28 5.10 16.22
C ALA A 48 -12.35 4.62 14.76
N PRO A 49 -13.04 3.51 14.44
CA PRO A 49 -13.11 2.98 13.08
C PRO A 49 -13.97 3.85 12.16
N ASP A 50 -14.94 4.57 12.72
CA ASP A 50 -15.92 5.38 11.97
C ASP A 50 -15.57 6.87 11.93
N THR A 51 -14.33 7.22 11.60
CA THR A 51 -13.98 8.63 11.34
C THR A 51 -14.32 8.99 9.89
N THR A 52 -15.61 8.96 9.53
CA THR A 52 -16.14 9.21 8.18
C THR A 52 -16.24 10.70 7.82
N THR A 53 -15.45 11.57 8.46
CA THR A 53 -15.73 13.01 8.42
C THR A 53 -15.20 13.71 7.16
N HIS A 54 -14.29 13.12 6.38
CA HIS A 54 -13.71 13.71 5.15
C HIS A 54 -12.59 12.80 4.57
N ARG A 55 -11.94 13.26 3.50
CA ARG A 55 -10.68 12.69 2.97
C ARG A 55 -9.44 13.30 3.63
N LEU A 56 -8.37 12.53 3.75
CA LEU A 56 -7.09 12.95 4.33
C LEU A 56 -6.61 14.32 3.84
N GLU A 57 -6.65 14.58 2.53
CA GLU A 57 -6.19 15.84 1.94
C GLU A 57 -7.04 17.08 2.28
N ASN A 58 -8.27 16.86 2.77
CA ASN A 58 -9.28 17.87 3.09
C ASN A 58 -9.79 17.69 4.52
N CYS A 59 -8.91 17.24 5.42
CA CYS A 59 -9.25 17.05 6.82
C CYS A 59 -9.34 18.39 7.54
N ASP A 60 -10.57 18.83 7.81
CA ASP A 60 -10.85 20.05 8.57
C ASP A 60 -10.76 19.85 10.09
N CYS A 61 -10.59 18.59 10.55
CA CYS A 61 -10.52 18.26 11.97
C CYS A 61 -9.11 18.45 12.57
N LEU A 62 -8.08 18.54 11.73
CA LEU A 62 -6.67 18.48 12.14
C LEU A 62 -5.82 19.35 11.19
N ASP A 63 -4.99 20.20 11.76
CA ASP A 63 -4.13 21.14 11.02
C ASP A 63 -3.06 20.41 10.19
N GLU A 64 -2.70 19.18 10.57
CA GLU A 64 -1.72 18.33 9.88
C GLU A 64 -2.17 17.90 8.46
N SER A 65 -3.41 18.18 8.07
CA SER A 65 -3.95 17.86 6.75
C SER A 65 -3.21 18.57 5.60
N SER A 66 -2.71 19.80 5.83
CA SER A 66 -1.88 20.51 4.86
C SER A 66 -0.55 19.77 4.62
N ASP A 67 0.05 19.24 5.68
CA ASP A 67 1.32 18.51 5.60
C ASP A 67 1.12 17.14 4.95
N ALA A 68 0.03 16.44 5.29
CA ALA A 68 -0.37 15.21 4.61
C ALA A 68 -0.55 15.44 3.10
N ARG A 69 -1.04 16.61 2.67
CA ARG A 69 -1.20 16.95 1.24
C ARG A 69 0.13 17.02 0.50
N CYS A 70 1.22 17.44 1.16
CA CYS A 70 2.57 17.42 0.57
C CYS A 70 3.01 15.99 0.27
N TRP A 71 2.82 15.07 1.22
CA TRP A 71 3.11 13.64 1.04
C TRP A 71 2.23 13.00 -0.04
N LEU A 72 0.93 13.26 -0.03
CA LEU A 72 0.01 12.77 -1.06
C LEU A 72 0.35 13.31 -2.46
N THR A 73 0.82 14.55 -2.55
CA THR A 73 1.25 15.14 -3.83
C THR A 73 2.49 14.43 -4.36
N MET A 74 3.46 14.12 -3.51
CA MET A 74 4.61 13.31 -3.88
C MET A 74 4.20 11.91 -4.39
N PHE A 75 3.18 11.30 -3.77
CA PHE A 75 2.64 10.02 -4.24
C PHE A 75 1.92 10.06 -5.59
N LYS A 76 1.52 11.23 -6.12
CA LYS A 76 0.90 11.31 -7.46
C LYS A 76 1.84 10.87 -8.57
N SER A 77 3.15 11.05 -8.38
CA SER A 77 4.19 10.63 -9.33
C SER A 77 4.84 9.31 -8.92
N TYR A 78 4.36 8.67 -7.85
CA TYR A 78 4.88 7.39 -7.39
C TYR A 78 4.54 6.27 -8.35
N HIS A 79 5.55 5.48 -8.71
CA HIS A 79 5.40 4.25 -9.45
C HIS A 79 6.42 3.24 -8.93
N ALA A 80 5.98 2.05 -8.52
CA ALA A 80 6.91 1.02 -8.08
C ALA A 80 7.87 0.61 -9.22
N SER A 81 9.09 0.22 -8.88
CA SER A 81 10.09 -0.22 -9.85
C SER A 81 9.74 -1.61 -10.41
N CYS A 82 9.88 -1.79 -11.72
CA CYS A 82 9.62 -3.06 -12.41
C CYS A 82 10.76 -4.09 -12.25
N ASN A 83 11.84 -3.77 -11.56
CA ASN A 83 13.02 -4.64 -11.52
C ASN A 83 12.83 -5.82 -10.53
N GLY A 84 13.11 -7.05 -10.97
CA GLY A 84 13.20 -8.26 -10.14
C GLY A 84 12.15 -9.35 -10.42
N LYS A 85 12.33 -10.52 -9.79
CA LYS A 85 11.48 -11.72 -9.97
C LYS A 85 10.23 -11.68 -9.07
N GLY A 86 9.15 -12.39 -9.44
CA GLY A 86 7.90 -12.53 -8.68
C GLY A 86 6.63 -12.15 -9.47
N SER A 87 5.47 -12.71 -9.10
CA SER A 87 4.17 -12.35 -9.71
C SER A 87 3.71 -10.98 -9.21
N ARG A 88 3.43 -10.06 -10.13
CA ARG A 88 3.07 -8.67 -9.84
C ARG A 88 1.88 -8.24 -10.70
N CYS A 89 1.09 -7.31 -10.18
CA CYS A 89 0.08 -6.65 -11.01
C CYS A 89 0.76 -5.78 -12.08
N SER A 90 0.28 -5.83 -13.32
CA SER A 90 0.78 -5.00 -14.42
C SER A 90 0.62 -3.50 -14.18
N GLU A 91 -0.40 -3.11 -13.43
CA GLU A 91 -0.73 -1.69 -13.22
C GLU A 91 0.00 -1.10 -12.02
N CYS A 92 -0.12 -1.74 -10.85
CA CYS A 92 0.41 -1.19 -9.61
C CYS A 92 1.76 -1.76 -9.20
N LEU A 93 2.20 -2.84 -9.83
CA LEU A 93 3.47 -3.55 -9.57
C LEU A 93 3.65 -4.08 -8.13
N PHE A 94 2.59 -4.03 -7.32
CA PHE A 94 2.51 -4.76 -6.05
C PHE A 94 2.37 -6.26 -6.32
N PRO A 95 2.68 -7.12 -5.32
CA PRO A 95 2.40 -8.55 -5.42
C PRO A 95 0.96 -8.78 -5.89
N SER A 96 0.76 -9.65 -6.87
CA SER A 96 -0.56 -9.93 -7.44
C SER A 96 -1.56 -10.41 -6.38
N THR A 97 -1.09 -11.21 -5.44
CA THR A 97 -1.87 -11.67 -4.26
C THR A 97 -2.30 -10.55 -3.31
N LEU A 98 -1.81 -9.32 -3.48
CA LEU A 98 -2.18 -8.13 -2.72
C LEU A 98 -2.76 -7.03 -3.61
N CYS A 99 -3.01 -7.30 -4.89
CA CYS A 99 -3.66 -6.35 -5.76
C CYS A 99 -5.17 -6.45 -5.60
N LEU A 100 -5.86 -5.33 -5.36
CA LEU A 100 -7.32 -5.31 -5.21
C LEU A 100 -8.04 -5.93 -6.42
N ARG A 101 -7.51 -5.81 -7.65
CA ARG A 101 -8.06 -6.51 -8.83
C ARG A 101 -8.14 -8.02 -8.65
N THR A 102 -7.07 -8.59 -8.11
CA THR A 102 -6.97 -10.03 -7.85
C THR A 102 -7.85 -10.40 -6.66
N VAL A 103 -7.74 -9.65 -5.56
CA VAL A 103 -8.51 -9.93 -4.34
C VAL A 103 -10.01 -9.85 -4.59
N TYR A 104 -10.49 -8.79 -5.25
CA TYR A 104 -11.90 -8.65 -5.61
C TYR A 104 -12.40 -9.85 -6.44
N ARG A 105 -11.62 -10.30 -7.42
CA ARG A 105 -12.02 -11.45 -8.23
C ARG A 105 -12.04 -12.74 -7.42
N GLU A 106 -11.06 -12.94 -6.53
CA GLU A 106 -11.05 -14.09 -5.62
C GLU A 106 -12.28 -14.08 -4.69
N ASP A 107 -12.61 -12.94 -4.08
CA ASP A 107 -13.76 -12.78 -3.20
C ASP A 107 -15.09 -13.06 -3.95
N MET A 108 -15.21 -12.53 -5.18
CA MET A 108 -16.40 -12.77 -6.01
C MET A 108 -16.51 -14.23 -6.47
N ASP A 109 -15.39 -14.85 -6.85
CA ASP A 109 -15.35 -16.26 -7.26
C ASP A 109 -15.70 -17.19 -6.07
N GLU A 110 -15.27 -16.84 -4.86
CA GLU A 110 -15.63 -17.58 -3.64
C GLU A 110 -17.13 -17.46 -3.30
N GLU A 111 -17.72 -16.27 -3.48
CA GLU A 111 -19.13 -16.03 -3.14
C GLU A 111 -20.11 -16.52 -4.22
N TYR A 112 -19.78 -16.34 -5.50
CA TYR A 112 -20.73 -16.51 -6.61
C TYR A 112 -20.32 -17.58 -7.64
N GLY A 113 -19.15 -18.23 -7.47
CA GLY A 113 -18.55 -19.08 -8.50
C GLY A 113 -17.94 -18.25 -9.63
N HIS A 114 -17.41 -18.86 -10.69
CA HIS A 114 -16.74 -18.08 -11.74
C HIS A 114 -17.69 -17.08 -12.42
N GLU A 115 -17.17 -16.00 -13.03
CA GLU A 115 -17.97 -14.90 -13.61
C GLU A 115 -19.16 -15.34 -14.48
N LYS A 116 -19.02 -16.45 -15.22
CA LYS A 116 -20.12 -17.03 -15.99
C LYS A 116 -21.24 -17.56 -15.09
N GLU A 117 -20.90 -18.32 -14.05
CA GLU A 117 -21.82 -18.87 -13.06
C GLU A 117 -22.47 -17.75 -12.24
N ALA A 118 -21.70 -16.75 -11.84
CA ALA A 118 -22.20 -15.55 -11.15
C ALA A 118 -23.28 -14.83 -11.98
N ARG A 119 -23.06 -14.68 -13.29
CA ARG A 119 -24.03 -14.05 -14.19
C ARG A 119 -25.27 -14.90 -14.43
N GLU A 120 -25.09 -16.19 -14.69
CA GLU A 120 -26.19 -17.11 -15.05
C GLU A 120 -27.08 -17.44 -13.86
N ASN A 121 -26.49 -17.64 -12.67
CA ASN A 121 -27.21 -18.13 -11.50
C ASN A 121 -27.63 -17.01 -10.54
N TRP A 122 -26.90 -15.90 -10.50
CA TRP A 122 -27.09 -14.83 -9.52
C TRP A 122 -27.36 -13.45 -10.14
N GLY A 123 -27.23 -13.30 -11.47
CA GLY A 123 -27.37 -12.00 -12.15
C GLY A 123 -26.29 -11.00 -11.78
N VAL A 124 -25.20 -11.45 -11.15
CA VAL A 124 -24.09 -10.61 -10.68
C VAL A 124 -23.08 -10.39 -11.80
N ILE A 125 -22.65 -9.13 -11.97
CA ILE A 125 -21.62 -8.74 -12.94
C ILE A 125 -20.38 -8.32 -12.15
N TYR A 126 -19.25 -8.94 -12.47
CA TYR A 126 -17.98 -8.58 -11.86
C TYR A 126 -17.55 -7.19 -12.31
N MET A 127 -17.21 -6.34 -11.36
CA MET A 127 -16.71 -5.00 -11.62
C MET A 127 -15.23 -5.04 -11.99
N GLU A 128 -14.80 -4.14 -12.87
CA GLU A 128 -13.38 -3.92 -13.11
C GLU A 128 -12.78 -3.09 -11.96
N ALA A 129 -12.32 -3.79 -10.92
CA ALA A 129 -11.67 -3.16 -9.79
C ALA A 129 -10.41 -2.38 -10.21
N GLN A 130 -10.11 -1.29 -9.50
CA GLN A 130 -8.86 -0.56 -9.68
C GLN A 130 -7.84 -0.99 -8.62
N CYS A 131 -6.58 -0.61 -8.77
CA CYS A 131 -5.52 -0.96 -7.82
C CYS A 131 -5.53 -0.04 -6.57
N ASP A 132 -6.71 0.19 -6.00
CA ASP A 132 -6.94 1.25 -5.01
C ASP A 132 -6.31 0.97 -3.65
N TRP A 133 -5.95 -0.28 -3.36
CA TRP A 133 -5.16 -0.61 -2.16
C TRP A 133 -3.80 0.09 -2.09
N VAL A 134 -3.21 0.48 -3.23
CA VAL A 134 -2.02 1.34 -3.21
C VAL A 134 -2.34 2.71 -2.62
N LYS A 135 -3.50 3.29 -2.93
CA LYS A 135 -3.94 4.57 -2.38
C LYS A 135 -4.20 4.46 -0.88
N VAL A 136 -4.79 3.36 -0.42
CA VAL A 136 -4.98 3.06 1.00
C VAL A 136 -3.63 3.12 1.73
N ILE A 137 -2.63 2.42 1.20
CA ILE A 137 -1.27 2.41 1.74
C ILE A 137 -0.63 3.80 1.73
N GLN A 138 -0.72 4.54 0.63
CA GLN A 138 -0.17 5.89 0.51
C GLN A 138 -0.80 6.87 1.51
N ARG A 139 -2.12 6.80 1.73
CA ARG A 139 -2.84 7.61 2.71
C ARG A 139 -2.41 7.27 4.13
N PHE A 140 -2.32 5.97 4.46
CA PHE A 140 -1.86 5.53 5.76
C PHE A 140 -0.43 6.03 6.07
N VAL A 141 0.50 5.82 5.13
CA VAL A 141 1.88 6.29 5.28
C VAL A 141 1.91 7.81 5.44
N SER A 142 1.20 8.56 4.59
CA SER A 142 1.11 10.02 4.70
C SER A 142 0.60 10.47 6.06
N GLY A 143 -0.47 9.83 6.58
CA GLY A 143 -0.99 10.11 7.91
C GLY A 143 0.04 9.82 9.00
N CYS A 144 0.73 8.69 8.93
CA CYS A 144 1.79 8.34 9.88
C CYS A 144 2.95 9.34 9.84
N MET A 145 3.31 9.89 8.68
CA MET A 145 4.40 10.85 8.60
C MET A 145 4.14 12.12 9.42
N VAL A 146 2.88 12.55 9.54
CA VAL A 146 2.55 13.88 10.07
C VAL A 146 1.69 13.88 11.33
N VAL A 147 1.04 12.77 11.69
CA VAL A 147 0.12 12.69 12.86
C VAL A 147 0.73 13.19 14.17
N GLY A 148 0.20 14.27 14.77
CA GLY A 148 0.76 14.85 15.99
C GLY A 148 2.18 15.43 15.82
N GLY A 149 2.64 15.58 14.59
CA GLY A 149 3.84 16.33 14.22
C GLY A 149 3.54 17.82 14.28
N CYS A 150 4.43 18.59 14.93
CA CYS A 150 4.32 20.04 14.97
C CYS A 150 5.43 20.67 14.11
N LEU A 151 5.05 21.59 13.21
CA LEU A 151 5.96 22.37 12.37
C LEU A 151 7.07 23.07 13.16
N GLU A 152 6.74 23.57 14.36
CA GLU A 152 7.66 24.35 15.19
C GLU A 152 8.76 23.50 15.87
N ARG A 153 8.50 22.21 16.15
CA ARG A 153 9.44 21.36 16.92
C ARG A 153 10.14 20.29 16.10
N CYS A 154 9.48 19.73 15.08
CA CYS A 154 10.00 18.62 14.28
C CYS A 154 9.88 18.87 12.76
N GLY A 155 9.53 20.09 12.34
CA GLY A 155 9.24 20.37 10.93
C GLY A 155 8.00 19.65 10.39
N GLY A 156 7.03 19.32 11.27
CA GLY A 156 5.75 18.69 10.89
C GLY A 156 5.79 17.15 10.88
N ILE A 157 6.88 16.53 11.33
CA ILE A 157 7.03 15.07 11.31
C ILE A 157 6.65 14.48 12.67
N SER A 158 5.86 13.42 12.64
CA SER A 158 5.45 12.70 13.86
C SER A 158 6.55 11.77 14.40
N VAL A 159 6.35 11.22 15.59
CA VAL A 159 7.20 10.13 16.12
C VAL A 159 7.20 8.91 15.20
N LEU A 160 6.06 8.56 14.60
CA LEU A 160 5.97 7.47 13.61
C LEU A 160 6.72 7.83 12.33
N GLY A 161 6.66 9.10 11.91
CA GLY A 161 7.40 9.63 10.77
C GLY A 161 8.90 9.63 11.02
N SER A 162 9.36 9.99 12.23
CA SER A 162 10.76 9.84 12.62
C SER A 162 11.21 8.38 12.57
N ALA A 163 10.42 7.45 13.12
CA ALA A 163 10.73 6.02 13.03
C ALA A 163 10.76 5.50 11.58
N ALA A 164 9.89 6.02 10.69
CA ALA A 164 9.94 5.73 9.27
C ALA A 164 11.23 6.23 8.61
N LEU A 165 11.64 7.46 8.91
CA LEU A 165 12.87 8.06 8.39
C LEU A 165 14.11 7.32 8.88
N ASP A 166 14.15 6.96 10.16
CA ASP A 166 15.21 6.13 10.73
C ASP A 166 15.27 4.75 10.03
N HIS A 167 14.10 4.14 9.77
CA HIS A 167 14.02 2.88 9.01
C HIS A 167 14.53 3.02 7.57
N MET A 168 14.37 4.19 6.96
CA MET A 168 14.94 4.53 5.64
C MET A 168 16.44 4.84 5.68
N GLY A 169 17.02 4.98 6.89
CA GLY A 169 18.41 5.44 7.08
C GLY A 169 18.60 6.93 6.84
N TRP A 170 17.53 7.73 6.93
CA TRP A 170 17.58 9.17 6.72
C TRP A 170 18.19 9.88 7.93
N GLN A 171 19.19 10.73 7.70
CA GLN A 171 19.90 11.45 8.76
C GLN A 171 19.92 12.98 8.57
N ASP A 172 19.57 13.46 7.37
CA ASP A 172 19.66 14.88 7.01
C ASP A 172 18.30 15.60 7.13
N TRP A 173 18.00 16.12 8.33
CA TRP A 173 16.77 16.84 8.60
C TRP A 173 16.62 18.14 7.79
N GLN A 174 17.72 18.78 7.38
CA GLN A 174 17.67 20.00 6.59
C GLN A 174 17.34 19.66 5.13
N GLY A 175 18.03 18.68 4.56
CA GLY A 175 17.75 18.17 3.22
C GLY A 175 16.34 17.60 3.07
N LEU A 176 15.74 17.12 4.16
CA LEU A 176 14.35 16.65 4.17
C LEU A 176 13.34 17.76 3.85
N ARG A 177 13.58 18.97 4.37
CA ARG A 177 12.69 20.12 4.13
C ARG A 177 12.83 20.67 2.71
N GLU A 178 14.04 20.62 2.16
CA GLU A 178 14.36 21.21 0.87
C GLU A 178 14.05 20.27 -0.31
N ASN A 179 14.41 18.98 -0.20
CA ASN A 179 14.30 18.00 -1.29
C ASN A 179 13.76 16.62 -0.83
N GLY A 180 13.45 16.47 0.45
CA GLY A 180 13.09 15.20 1.08
C GLY A 180 12.03 14.38 0.37
N PRO A 181 10.87 14.97 0.01
CA PRO A 181 9.81 14.23 -0.67
C PRO A 181 10.29 13.52 -1.93
N ASN A 182 11.12 14.15 -2.77
CA ASN A 182 11.63 13.55 -4.00
C ASN A 182 12.60 12.39 -3.73
N HIS A 183 13.52 12.56 -2.78
CA HIS A 183 14.46 11.50 -2.40
C HIS A 183 13.74 10.29 -1.79
N ILE A 184 12.77 10.54 -0.92
CA ILE A 184 11.96 9.50 -0.28
C ILE A 184 11.09 8.81 -1.32
N GLN A 185 10.51 9.55 -2.28
CA GLN A 185 9.77 8.96 -3.38
C GLN A 185 10.64 7.95 -4.13
N CYS A 186 11.82 8.34 -4.60
CA CYS A 186 12.74 7.44 -5.32
C CYS A 186 13.07 6.19 -4.49
N TRP A 187 13.34 6.36 -3.19
CA TRP A 187 13.59 5.25 -2.29
C TRP A 187 12.38 4.31 -2.18
N LEU A 188 11.16 4.84 -2.02
CA LEU A 188 9.94 4.04 -1.87
C LEU A 188 9.58 3.22 -3.11
N GLN A 189 10.00 3.70 -4.29
CA GLN A 189 9.78 3.01 -5.56
C GLN A 189 10.67 1.78 -5.72
N GLU A 190 11.80 1.70 -5.00
CA GLU A 190 12.67 0.53 -5.06
C GLU A 190 11.99 -0.73 -4.51
N MET A 191 12.50 -1.88 -4.92
CA MET A 191 11.97 -3.19 -4.52
C MET A 191 12.76 -3.76 -3.33
N ASP A 192 12.05 -4.42 -2.43
CA ASP A 192 12.56 -5.07 -1.21
C ASP A 192 11.71 -6.30 -0.89
N GLU A 193 11.88 -6.90 0.28
CA GLU A 193 11.21 -8.13 0.70
C GLU A 193 10.65 -8.02 2.13
N ILE A 194 9.46 -8.59 2.31
CA ILE A 194 8.85 -8.88 3.62
C ILE A 194 8.85 -10.40 3.78
N SER A 195 9.71 -10.94 4.62
CA SER A 195 9.83 -12.40 4.83
C SER A 195 9.97 -13.21 3.53
N GLY A 196 10.66 -12.68 2.52
CA GLY A 196 10.83 -13.30 1.20
C GLY A 196 9.71 -13.01 0.19
N LEU A 197 8.63 -12.31 0.58
CA LEU A 197 7.66 -11.74 -0.36
C LEU A 197 8.26 -10.49 -0.99
N ARG A 198 8.63 -10.57 -2.27
CA ARG A 198 9.17 -9.44 -3.04
C ARG A 198 8.10 -8.38 -3.26
N CYS A 199 8.34 -7.15 -2.81
CA CYS A 199 7.38 -6.03 -2.91
C CYS A 199 8.07 -4.67 -3.01
N PRO A 200 7.36 -3.60 -3.41
CA PRO A 200 7.90 -2.25 -3.31
C PRO A 200 8.23 -1.87 -1.86
N ARG A 201 9.25 -1.04 -1.64
CA ARG A 201 9.61 -0.53 -0.31
C ARG A 201 8.46 0.22 0.34
N LEU A 202 7.57 0.83 -0.44
CA LEU A 202 6.32 1.38 0.08
C LEU A 202 5.48 0.35 0.88
N LEU A 203 5.34 -0.90 0.38
CA LEU A 203 4.61 -1.94 1.10
C LEU A 203 5.35 -2.37 2.37
N LYS A 204 6.68 -2.45 2.32
CA LYS A 204 7.51 -2.77 3.49
C LYS A 204 7.43 -1.69 4.57
N LEU A 205 7.43 -0.43 4.16
CA LEU A 205 7.24 0.69 5.07
C LEU A 205 5.85 0.65 5.70
N PHE A 206 4.80 0.42 4.90
CA PHE A 206 3.45 0.23 5.41
C PHE A 206 3.39 -0.89 6.45
N TRP A 207 3.98 -2.04 6.14
CA TRP A 207 4.08 -3.17 7.06
C TRP A 207 4.75 -2.76 8.38
N PHE A 208 5.92 -2.13 8.32
CA PHE A 208 6.63 -1.64 9.50
C PHE A 208 5.77 -0.66 10.32
N LEU A 209 5.25 0.39 9.68
CA LEU A 209 4.46 1.42 10.35
C LEU A 209 3.17 0.89 10.96
N ALA A 210 2.47 -0.04 10.28
CA ALA A 210 1.25 -0.64 10.81
C ALA A 210 1.52 -1.45 12.09
N HIS A 211 2.68 -2.14 12.19
CA HIS A 211 3.08 -2.83 13.40
C HIS A 211 3.46 -1.86 14.53
N VAL A 212 4.23 -0.82 14.21
CA VAL A 212 4.61 0.20 15.21
C VAL A 212 3.37 0.94 15.72
N ALA A 213 2.47 1.36 14.82
CA ALA A 213 1.22 2.00 15.17
C ALA A 213 0.36 1.09 16.06
N ALA A 214 0.26 -0.22 15.78
CA ALA A 214 -0.46 -1.16 16.63
C ALA A 214 0.13 -1.27 18.06
N CYS A 215 1.44 -1.04 18.23
CA CYS A 215 2.11 -1.03 19.52
C CYS A 215 1.97 0.31 20.27
N VAL A 216 1.98 1.44 19.57
CA VAL A 216 1.89 2.80 20.15
C VAL A 216 0.45 3.20 20.47
N VAL A 217 -0.52 2.60 19.77
CA VAL A 217 -1.95 2.90 19.93
C VAL A 217 -2.60 2.06 21.05
N ARG A 218 -1.90 1.10 21.65
CA ARG A 218 -2.30 0.40 22.89
C ARG A 218 -1.94 1.20 24.14
#